data_AF-A0A2V7VUW5-F1
#
_entry.id   AF-A0A2V7VUW5-F1
#
_cell.length_a   1.000
_cell.length_b   1.000
_cell.length_c   1.000
_cell.angle_alpha   90.00
_cell.angle_beta   90.00
_cell.angle_gamma   90.00
#
_symmetry.space_group_name_H-M   'P 1'
#
loop_
_entity.id
_entity.type
_entity.pdbx_description
1 polymer ?
#
loop_
_entity_poly.entity_id
_entity_poly.type
_entity_poly.pdbx_seq_one_letter_code
_entity_poly.pdbx_strand_id
1 'polypeptide(L)'
;MALNRFENGFLDPLGVALTRADNAGALAVWSASGLSQHSEASEIQRTFMRLAALTPSSRVGDLIVKSLAEHAGDTGSVYLLLGDPALRIDLPAMNAAAAGPASGNE
;
A
#
# COMPACT_ATOMS: atom_id res chain seq x y z
N MET A 1 -18.54 5.32 -11.77
CA MET A 1 -17.32 4.60 -12.16
C MET A 1 -16.27 5.66 -12.43
N ALA A 2 -15.41 5.96 -11.44
CA ALA A 2 -14.32 6.91 -11.63
C ALA A 2 -13.19 6.15 -12.32
N LEU A 3 -13.19 6.22 -13.64
CA LEU A 3 -12.10 5.75 -14.47
C LEU A 3 -10.85 6.57 -14.13
N ASN A 4 -9.70 5.92 -14.03
CA ASN A 4 -8.45 6.53 -13.57
C ASN A 4 -8.14 7.76 -14.46
N ARG A 5 -7.86 8.95 -13.90
CA ARG A 5 -7.59 10.18 -14.68
C ARG A 5 -6.41 10.02 -15.64
N PHE A 6 -5.55 9.03 -15.40
CA PHE A 6 -4.40 8.70 -16.21
C PHE A 6 -4.65 7.56 -17.21
N GLU A 7 -5.88 7.10 -17.37
CA GLU A 7 -6.24 6.21 -18.49
C GLU A 7 -6.20 7.01 -19.79
N ASN A 8 -5.06 6.90 -20.47
CA ASN A 8 -4.93 7.28 -21.86
C ASN A 8 -5.36 6.06 -22.69
N GLY A 9 -6.29 6.21 -23.63
CA GLY A 9 -6.82 5.10 -24.45
C GLY A 9 -5.76 4.36 -25.29
N PHE A 10 -4.52 4.84 -25.32
CA PHE A 10 -3.39 4.24 -26.03
C PHE A 10 -2.39 3.53 -25.11
N LEU A 11 -2.46 3.69 -23.78
CA LEU A 11 -1.49 3.12 -22.83
C LEU A 11 -2.18 2.63 -21.56
N ASP A 12 -1.85 1.40 -21.15
CA ASP A 12 -2.31 0.86 -19.88
C ASP A 12 -1.69 1.64 -18.70
N PRO A 13 -2.48 2.06 -17.70
CA PRO A 13 -1.94 2.60 -16.45
C PRO A 13 -1.05 1.59 -15.75
N LEU A 14 0.00 2.06 -15.06
CA LEU A 14 0.98 1.20 -14.39
C LEU A 14 0.35 0.11 -13.51
N GLY A 15 -0.66 0.47 -12.70
CA GLY A 15 -1.33 -0.50 -11.84
C GLY A 15 -2.07 -1.60 -12.61
N VAL A 16 -2.61 -1.28 -13.79
CA VAL A 16 -3.23 -2.26 -14.69
C VAL A 16 -2.17 -3.16 -15.32
N ALA A 17 -1.08 -2.58 -15.82
CA ALA A 17 0.02 -3.33 -16.41
C ALA A 17 0.65 -4.31 -15.39
N LEU A 18 0.81 -3.88 -14.13
CA LEU A 18 1.36 -4.73 -13.05
C LEU A 18 0.42 -5.87 -12.64
N THR A 19 -0.90 -5.66 -12.64
CA THR A 19 -1.88 -6.68 -12.22
C THR A 19 -2.26 -7.66 -13.34
N ARG A 20 -1.96 -7.32 -14.60
CA ARG A 20 -2.23 -8.18 -15.77
C ARG A 20 -1.00 -8.91 -16.31
N ALA A 21 0.19 -8.64 -15.80
CA ALA A 21 1.41 -9.28 -16.29
C ALA A 21 1.39 -10.80 -16.02
N ASP A 22 1.55 -11.61 -17.07
CA ASP A 22 1.60 -13.07 -16.94
C ASP A 22 2.85 -13.50 -16.17
N ASN A 23 2.65 -14.30 -15.11
CA ASN A 23 3.71 -14.85 -14.26
C ASN A 23 4.68 -13.82 -13.63
N ALA A 24 4.28 -12.55 -13.56
CA ALA A 24 5.09 -11.45 -13.02
C ALA A 24 4.20 -10.34 -12.44
N GLY A 25 4.81 -9.24 -11.99
CA GLY A 25 4.06 -8.04 -11.57
C GLY A 25 3.58 -8.10 -10.12
N ALA A 26 2.34 -7.68 -9.89
CA ALA A 26 1.77 -7.51 -8.56
C ALA A 26 0.39 -8.18 -8.42
N LEU A 27 0.17 -8.85 -7.30
CA LEU A 27 -1.15 -9.44 -6.96
C LEU A 27 -2.21 -8.38 -6.68
N ALA A 28 -1.78 -7.23 -6.15
CA ALA A 28 -2.63 -6.07 -5.93
C ALA A 28 -1.81 -4.78 -6.01
N VAL A 29 -2.41 -3.70 -6.51
CA VAL A 29 -1.81 -2.36 -6.59
C VAL A 29 -2.78 -1.36 -5.99
N TRP A 30 -2.34 -0.67 -4.95
CA TRP A 30 -3.05 0.47 -4.38
C TRP A 30 -2.34 1.76 -4.78
N SER A 31 -3.01 2.59 -5.58
CA SER A 31 -2.38 3.78 -6.14
C SER A 31 -3.39 4.90 -6.38
N ALA A 32 -2.88 6.12 -6.43
CA ALA A 32 -3.67 7.28 -6.83
C ALA A 32 -4.11 7.16 -8.30
N SER A 33 -5.37 7.56 -8.55
CA SER A 33 -5.99 7.63 -9.85
C SER A 33 -6.11 9.05 -10.38
N GLY A 34 -5.50 10.01 -9.68
CA GLY A 34 -5.56 11.43 -9.93
C GLY A 34 -4.41 12.16 -9.23
N LEU A 35 -4.53 13.48 -9.10
CA LEU A 35 -3.50 14.27 -8.41
C LEU A 35 -3.54 13.96 -6.91
N SER A 36 -2.46 13.38 -6.43
CA SER A 36 -2.24 13.06 -5.02
C SER A 36 -1.33 14.10 -4.39
N GLN A 37 -1.67 14.61 -3.22
CA GLN A 37 -0.77 15.51 -2.48
C GLN A 37 0.34 14.68 -1.81
N HIS A 38 1.59 15.09 -1.98
CA HIS A 38 2.75 14.30 -1.53
C HIS A 38 2.78 14.09 -0.02
N SER A 39 2.49 15.13 0.76
CA SER A 39 2.47 15.08 2.24
C SER A 39 1.41 14.10 2.74
N GLU A 40 0.20 14.19 2.20
CA GLU A 40 -0.94 13.33 2.55
C GLU A 40 -0.69 11.87 2.13
N ALA A 41 -0.18 11.64 0.92
CA ALA A 41 0.18 10.31 0.44
C ALA A 41 1.20 9.63 1.37
N SER A 42 2.20 10.39 1.82
CA SER A 42 3.24 9.91 2.73
C SER A 42 2.67 9.56 4.11
N GLU A 43 1.69 10.33 4.59
CA GLU A 43 0.99 10.05 5.83
C GLU A 43 0.16 8.77 5.75
N ILE A 44 -0.67 8.64 4.70
CA ILE A 44 -1.47 7.45 4.42
C ILE A 44 -0.58 6.20 4.36
N GLN A 45 0.55 6.28 3.65
CA GLN A 45 1.51 5.17 3.56
C GLN A 45 2.09 4.79 4.92
N ARG A 46 2.50 5.76 5.74
CA ARG A 46 3.04 5.48 7.09
C ARG A 46 2.01 4.79 7.97
N THR A 47 0.76 5.23 7.94
CA THR A 47 -0.33 4.59 8.67
C THR A 47 -0.57 3.17 8.19
N PHE A 48 -0.60 2.94 6.88
CA PHE A 48 -0.75 1.60 6.31
C PHE A 48 0.36 0.65 6.79
N MET A 49 1.63 1.07 6.68
CA MET A 49 2.77 0.24 7.10
C MET A 49 2.75 -0.04 8.60
N ARG A 50 2.39 0.94 9.43
CA ARG A 50 2.22 0.76 10.88
C ARG A 50 1.14 -0.28 11.17
N LEU A 51 -0.04 -0.17 10.56
CA LEU A 51 -1.15 -1.10 10.78
C LEU A 51 -0.80 -2.52 10.32
N ALA A 52 -0.12 -2.64 9.17
CA ALA A 52 0.35 -3.92 8.66
C ALA A 52 1.35 -4.59 9.61
N ALA A 53 2.27 -3.81 10.20
CA ALA A 53 3.23 -4.31 11.18
C ALA A 53 2.58 -4.72 12.51
N LEU A 54 1.54 -4.01 12.97
CA LEU A 54 0.81 -4.31 14.21
C LEU A 54 -0.14 -5.50 14.08
N THR A 55 -0.60 -5.79 12.87
CA THR A 55 -1.57 -6.86 12.60
C THR A 55 -1.09 -7.76 11.46
N PRO A 56 -0.13 -8.65 11.74
CA PRO A 56 0.35 -9.63 10.78
C PRO A 56 -0.82 -10.44 10.19
N SER A 57 -0.71 -10.79 8.92
CA SER A 57 -1.75 -11.52 8.19
C SER A 57 -3.07 -10.77 8.04
N SER A 58 -3.12 -9.44 8.20
CA SER A 58 -4.31 -8.65 7.88
C SER A 58 -4.62 -8.63 6.38
N ARG A 59 -5.90 -8.48 6.03
CA ARG A 59 -6.33 -8.27 4.64
C ARG A 59 -5.91 -6.88 4.17
N VAL A 60 -5.46 -6.78 2.92
CA VAL A 60 -5.06 -5.51 2.28
C VAL A 60 -6.20 -4.50 2.35
N GLY A 61 -7.43 -4.90 2.02
CA GLY A 61 -8.59 -4.01 2.06
C GLY A 61 -8.86 -3.42 3.44
N ASP A 62 -8.75 -4.23 4.49
CA ASP A 62 -8.96 -3.76 5.87
C ASP A 62 -7.90 -2.74 6.29
N LEU A 63 -6.64 -2.97 5.88
CA LEU A 63 -5.53 -2.04 6.14
C LEU A 63 -5.75 -0.72 5.40
N ILE A 64 -6.18 -0.75 4.14
CA ILE A 64 -6.50 0.44 3.34
C ILE A 64 -7.62 1.24 4.00
N VAL A 65 -8.75 0.60 4.32
CA VAL A 65 -9.91 1.27 4.93
C VAL A 65 -9.53 1.94 6.25
N LYS A 66 -8.80 1.23 7.12
CA LYS A 66 -8.33 1.80 8.39
C LYS A 66 -7.36 2.96 8.17
N SER A 67 -6.47 2.85 7.19
CA SER A 67 -5.51 3.92 6.89
C SER A 67 -6.19 5.18 6.36
N LEU A 68 -7.19 5.02 5.52
CA LEU A 68 -7.99 6.14 5.00
C LEU A 68 -8.93 6.73 6.06
N ALA A 69 -9.44 5.92 6.99
CA ALA A 69 -10.26 6.41 8.10
C ALA A 69 -9.48 7.29 9.10
N GLU A 70 -8.16 7.07 9.22
CA GLU A 70 -7.28 7.92 10.03
C GLU A 70 -6.79 9.18 9.28
N HIS A 71 -7.04 9.28 7.97
CA HIS A 71 -6.64 10.42 7.14
C HIS A 71 -7.76 11.44 7.02
N ALA A 72 -7.49 12.70 7.37
CA ALA A 72 -8.49 13.76 7.33
C ALA A 72 -8.58 14.51 5.97
N GLY A 73 -7.62 14.29 5.07
CA GLY A 73 -7.53 15.03 3.80
C GLY A 73 -8.18 14.34 2.61
N ASP A 74 -8.31 15.06 1.51
CA ASP A 74 -9.01 14.60 0.31
C ASP A 74 -8.19 13.64 -0.56
N THR A 75 -6.87 13.54 -0.35
CA THR A 75 -5.99 12.67 -1.17
C THR A 75 -6.45 11.22 -1.17
N GLY A 76 -7.02 10.73 -0.07
CA GLY A 76 -7.56 9.37 0.02
C GLY A 76 -8.64 9.06 -1.02
N SER A 77 -9.43 10.06 -1.42
CA SER A 77 -10.57 9.90 -2.34
C SER A 77 -10.18 9.52 -3.76
N VAL A 78 -8.94 9.84 -4.16
CA VAL A 78 -8.42 9.49 -5.49
C VAL A 78 -7.67 8.17 -5.51
N TYR A 79 -7.56 7.45 -4.39
CA TYR A 79 -6.86 6.16 -4.38
C TYR A 79 -7.80 5.02 -4.72
N LEU A 80 -7.30 4.07 -5.51
CA LEU A 80 -8.01 2.85 -5.86
C LEU A 80 -7.13 1.62 -5.68
N LEU A 81 -7.77 0.50 -5.40
CA LEU A 81 -7.16 -0.82 -5.34
C LEU A 81 -7.49 -1.58 -6.61
N LEU A 82 -6.45 -2.03 -7.32
CA LEU A 82 -6.54 -3.02 -8.38
C LEU A 82 -6.08 -4.37 -7.82
N GLY A 83 -6.82 -5.44 -8.09
CA GLY A 83 -6.58 -6.78 -7.52
C GLY A 83 -7.61 -7.16 -6.45
N ASP A 84 -7.25 -8.09 -5.57
CA ASP A 84 -8.16 -8.63 -4.55
C ASP A 84 -7.99 -7.95 -3.18
N PRO A 85 -9.02 -7.26 -2.64
CA PRO A 85 -8.97 -6.70 -1.27
C PRO A 85 -8.85 -7.76 -0.17
N ALA A 86 -9.22 -9.02 -0.43
CA ALA A 86 -9.09 -10.12 0.51
C ALA A 86 -7.67 -10.70 0.61
N LEU A 87 -6.74 -10.28 -0.27
CA LEU A 87 -5.33 -10.65 -0.18
C LEU A 87 -4.79 -10.33 1.22
N ARG A 88 -3.98 -11.24 1.78
CA ARG A 88 -3.40 -11.06 3.12
C ARG A 88 -1.93 -10.67 3.00
N ILE A 89 -1.49 -9.73 3.83
CA ILE A 89 -0.07 -9.36 3.91
C ILE A 89 0.56 -10.05 5.11
N ASP A 90 1.52 -10.91 4.83
CA ASP A 90 2.41 -11.49 5.83
C ASP A 90 3.73 -10.70 5.82
N LEU A 91 3.80 -9.64 6.63
CA LEU A 91 5.07 -8.97 6.88
C LEU A 91 5.90 -9.86 7.81
N PRO A 92 7.20 -10.04 7.53
CA PRO A 92 8.08 -10.70 8.47
C PRO A 92 8.00 -9.95 9.79
N ALA A 93 7.76 -10.68 10.89
CA ALA A 93 7.88 -10.09 12.22
C ALA A 93 9.25 -9.41 12.31
N MET A 94 9.30 -8.15 12.78
CA MET A 94 10.56 -7.51 13.09
C MET A 94 11.27 -8.38 14.13
N ASN A 95 12.22 -9.19 13.68
CA ASN A 95 13.07 -9.96 14.57
C ASN A 95 13.92 -8.98 15.37
N ALA A 96 13.48 -8.63 16.58
CA ALA A 96 14.26 -7.88 17.56
C ALA A 96 15.61 -8.58 17.89
N ALA A 97 15.78 -9.85 17.50
CA ALA A 97 16.98 -10.65 17.69
C ALA A 97 18.15 -10.33 16.73
N ALA A 98 17.98 -9.46 15.73
CA ALA A 98 19.09 -9.01 14.88
C ALA A 98 19.93 -7.88 15.52
N ALA A 99 19.47 -7.30 16.64
CA ALA A 99 20.27 -6.45 17.49
C ALA A 99 21.06 -7.33 18.47
N GLY A 100 22.15 -7.93 17.98
CA GLY A 100 23.10 -8.63 18.85
C GLY A 100 23.59 -7.70 19.97
N PRO A 101 23.98 -8.24 21.14
CA PRO A 101 24.49 -7.42 22.22
C PRO A 101 25.71 -6.66 21.72
N ALA A 102 25.68 -5.33 21.84
CA ALA A 102 26.88 -4.51 21.69
C ALA A 102 27.86 -4.97 22.76
N SER A 103 28.82 -5.82 22.39
CA SER A 103 29.96 -6.15 23.23
C SER A 103 30.79 -4.88 23.36
N GLY A 104 30.52 -4.12 24.41
CA GLY A 104 31.45 -3.13 24.93
C GLY A 104 32.71 -3.87 25.33
N ASN A 105 33.80 -3.59 24.62
CA ASN A 105 35.13 -3.92 25.10
C ASN A 105 35.74 -2.63 25.63
N GLU A 106 36.25 -2.77 26.84
CA GLU A 106 37.03 -1.84 27.66
C GLU A 106 38.26 -1.28 26.94
#